data_AF-A0A2H5XBE9-F1
#
_entry.id   AF-A0A2H5XBE9-F1
#
_cell.length_a   1.000
_cell.length_b   1.000
_cell.length_c   1.000
_cell.angle_alpha   90.00
_cell.angle_beta   90.00
_cell.angle_gamma   90.00
#
_symmetry.space_group_name_H-M   'P 1'
#
loop_
_entity.id
_entity.type
_entity.pdbx_description
1 polymer ?
#
loop_
_entity_poly.entity_id
_entity_poly.type
_entity_poly.pdbx_seq_one_letter_code
_entity_poly.pdbx_strand_id
1 'polypeptide(L)'
;MCRTTTLVMTLFGVVLVGINLLEGQQMDEGLLKSLIALKSGEIPGFSTKGGVTFGTEKHLTLAQSLWRTGTGIPGKDPTEIVFRLHFLPNREIAYQVALSETVSQRIYLDGAGMPEGSWTGLPVGEKSWATAPKSGGVSFTSNLVVWDDRLALRVIVKYPPLDLKAKNLVFFPIEREDLELGELAARLILAKANLLLLGWRELPTVRLVANGRNLEAKKTKEGAVFVPVQALLKELGGKAERKLGVIEVFWRGKKVTLPIGARVMLVGKEKVRLSLPVLLDSGEAWVDAAGMVKGLGLAMRWEKGQLVLAQR
;
A
#
# COMPACT_ATOMS: atom_id res chain seq x y z
N MET A 1 -36.87 19.15 -31.68
CA MET A 1 -36.16 20.26 -30.98
C MET A 1 -35.50 19.68 -29.74
N CYS A 2 -34.17 19.59 -29.80
CA CYS A 2 -33.32 18.88 -28.85
C CYS A 2 -33.20 19.63 -27.53
N ARG A 3 -33.41 18.94 -26.40
CA ARG A 3 -32.97 19.35 -25.06
C ARG A 3 -31.77 18.47 -24.69
N THR A 4 -30.57 18.99 -24.87
CA THR A 4 -29.32 18.36 -24.42
C THR A 4 -28.32 19.47 -24.09
N THR A 5 -28.42 20.02 -22.88
CA THR A 5 -27.40 20.93 -22.34
C THR A 5 -27.43 20.95 -20.80
N THR A 6 -27.29 19.78 -20.18
CA THR A 6 -26.98 19.71 -18.74
C THR A 6 -26.15 18.47 -18.38
N LEU A 7 -25.01 18.24 -19.05
CA LEU A 7 -24.08 17.19 -18.62
C LEU A 7 -22.66 17.37 -19.21
N VAL A 8 -21.98 18.50 -18.97
CA VAL A 8 -20.58 18.67 -19.42
C VAL A 8 -19.63 19.31 -18.38
N MET A 9 -20.11 19.78 -17.22
CA MET A 9 -19.28 20.59 -16.31
C MET A 9 -18.65 19.85 -15.11
N THR A 10 -18.56 18.52 -15.11
CA THR A 10 -17.96 17.77 -13.99
C THR A 10 -16.80 16.84 -14.37
N LEU A 11 -16.39 16.80 -15.64
CA LEU A 11 -15.36 15.85 -16.12
C LEU A 11 -14.00 16.48 -16.46
N PHE A 12 -13.85 17.80 -16.38
CA PHE A 12 -12.62 18.49 -16.82
C PHE A 12 -11.63 18.88 -15.69
N GLY A 13 -11.95 18.62 -14.42
CA GLY A 13 -11.08 18.99 -13.28
C GLY A 13 -9.99 17.98 -12.90
N VAL A 14 -9.96 16.78 -13.50
CA VAL A 14 -9.08 15.68 -13.06
C VAL A 14 -7.85 15.49 -13.97
N VAL A 15 -7.69 16.30 -15.02
CA VAL A 15 -6.79 15.99 -16.16
C VAL A 15 -5.37 16.58 -16.04
N LEU A 16 -5.01 17.27 -14.95
CA LEU A 16 -3.72 17.99 -14.86
C LEU A 16 -2.95 17.79 -13.54
N VAL A 17 -3.27 16.74 -12.78
CA VAL A 17 -2.82 16.59 -11.38
C VAL A 17 -1.57 15.69 -11.26
N GLY A 18 -1.23 14.88 -12.26
CA GLY A 18 -0.16 13.87 -12.10
C GLY A 18 1.31 14.35 -12.01
N ILE A 19 1.66 15.62 -12.25
CA ILE A 19 3.08 15.98 -12.54
C ILE A 19 3.66 17.16 -11.73
N ASN A 20 2.86 18.09 -11.19
CA ASN A 20 3.40 19.29 -10.50
C ASN A 20 3.21 19.31 -8.97
N LEU A 21 2.72 18.23 -8.34
CA LEU A 21 2.32 18.26 -6.92
C LEU A 21 3.47 18.48 -5.91
N LEU A 22 4.74 18.49 -6.33
CA LEU A 22 5.87 18.69 -5.41
C LEU A 22 6.86 19.79 -5.86
N GLU A 23 6.64 20.43 -7.01
CA GLU A 23 7.38 21.62 -7.43
C GLU A 23 6.46 22.85 -7.32
N GLY A 24 6.27 23.33 -6.10
CA GLY A 24 5.73 24.66 -5.83
C GLY A 24 4.22 24.86 -5.94
N GLN A 25 3.42 23.83 -6.21
CA GLN A 25 1.95 23.90 -6.10
C GLN A 25 1.43 23.10 -4.90
N GLN A 26 0.60 23.73 -4.07
CA GLN A 26 -0.11 23.08 -2.96
C GLN A 26 -0.78 21.79 -3.46
N MET A 27 -0.38 20.65 -2.89
CA MET A 27 -1.12 19.40 -3.05
C MET A 27 -2.53 19.59 -2.47
N ASP A 28 -3.57 19.39 -3.29
CA ASP A 28 -4.96 19.51 -2.84
C ASP A 28 -5.28 18.47 -1.76
N GLU A 29 -5.53 18.97 -0.54
CA GLU A 29 -5.89 18.18 0.64
C GLU A 29 -7.14 17.30 0.40
N GLY A 30 -8.11 17.77 -0.40
CA GLY A 30 -9.33 17.04 -0.74
C GLY A 30 -9.05 15.86 -1.68
N LEU A 31 -8.07 16.00 -2.57
CA LEU A 31 -7.69 14.98 -3.54
C LEU A 31 -7.02 13.77 -2.87
N LEU A 32 -6.10 13.99 -1.93
CA LEU A 32 -5.49 12.88 -1.17
C LEU A 32 -6.53 12.05 -0.41
N LYS A 33 -7.46 12.74 0.26
CA LYS A 33 -8.53 12.08 1.00
C LYS A 33 -9.40 11.22 0.08
N SER A 34 -9.74 11.70 -1.11
CA SER A 34 -10.61 10.96 -2.03
C SER A 34 -9.91 9.77 -2.71
N LEU A 35 -8.60 9.88 -2.97
CA LEU A 35 -7.86 8.88 -3.73
C LEU A 35 -7.19 7.80 -2.88
N ILE A 36 -6.69 8.15 -1.69
CA ILE A 36 -5.83 7.26 -0.89
C ILE A 36 -6.54 6.70 0.32
N ALA A 37 -7.44 7.47 0.96
CA ALA A 37 -8.13 7.00 2.14
C ALA A 37 -8.83 5.66 1.88
N LEU A 38 -8.78 4.79 2.88
CA LEU A 38 -9.47 3.51 2.82
C LEU A 38 -10.98 3.76 2.98
N LYS A 39 -11.78 3.10 2.17
CA LYS A 39 -13.24 3.10 2.23
C LYS A 39 -13.70 2.02 3.19
N SER A 40 -14.93 2.15 3.69
CA SER A 40 -15.56 1.12 4.52
C SER A 40 -15.58 -0.22 3.78
N GLY A 41 -15.18 -1.31 4.45
CA GLY A 41 -15.13 -2.65 3.87
C GLY A 41 -13.87 -2.98 3.05
N GLU A 42 -12.97 -2.02 2.77
CA GLU A 42 -11.66 -2.36 2.16
C GLU A 42 -10.77 -3.17 3.11
N ILE A 43 -10.96 -3.01 4.42
CA ILE A 43 -10.41 -3.87 5.46
C ILE A 43 -11.55 -4.69 6.05
N PRO A 44 -11.51 -6.04 5.93
CA PRO A 44 -12.57 -6.91 6.45
C PRO A 44 -12.84 -6.67 7.93
N GLY A 45 -14.12 -6.51 8.31
CA GLY A 45 -14.52 -6.30 9.71
C GLY A 45 -14.22 -4.90 10.26
N PHE A 46 -13.83 -3.94 9.42
CA PHE A 46 -13.56 -2.56 9.82
C PHE A 46 -14.37 -1.55 9.01
N SER A 47 -14.78 -0.48 9.68
CA SER A 47 -15.50 0.67 9.13
C SER A 47 -14.72 1.95 9.38
N THR A 48 -15.07 3.04 8.69
CA THR A 48 -14.39 4.33 8.85
C THR A 48 -15.33 5.49 8.54
N LYS A 49 -15.08 6.63 9.18
CA LYS A 49 -15.74 7.91 8.85
C LYS A 49 -14.94 8.72 7.81
N GLY A 50 -13.89 8.12 7.22
CA GLY A 50 -12.97 8.76 6.29
C GLY A 50 -11.72 9.31 6.98
N GLY A 51 -10.81 9.84 6.17
CA GLY A 51 -9.57 10.46 6.64
C GLY A 51 -9.66 11.98 6.81
N VAL A 52 -8.66 12.53 7.49
CA VAL A 52 -8.38 13.95 7.59
C VAL A 52 -7.00 14.18 6.97
N THR A 53 -6.91 15.20 6.14
CA THR A 53 -5.66 15.67 5.56
C THR A 53 -5.27 16.97 6.23
N PHE A 54 -3.97 17.14 6.47
CA PHE A 54 -3.41 18.38 7.01
C PHE A 54 -1.97 18.49 6.58
N GLY A 55 -1.53 19.69 6.21
CA GLY A 55 -0.18 19.89 5.73
C GLY A 55 0.34 21.30 5.83
N THR A 56 1.59 21.42 5.42
CA THR A 56 2.28 22.67 5.11
C THR A 56 2.71 22.60 3.64
N GLU A 57 3.27 23.68 3.10
CA GLU A 57 3.78 23.71 1.72
C GLU A 57 4.80 22.60 1.39
N LYS A 58 5.48 22.06 2.41
CA LYS A 58 6.56 21.07 2.23
C LYS A 58 6.19 19.66 2.69
N HIS A 59 5.03 19.48 3.29
CA HIS A 59 4.67 18.22 3.93
C HIS A 59 3.16 18.10 4.01
N LEU A 60 2.62 17.00 3.49
CA LEU A 60 1.20 16.71 3.59
C LEU A 60 0.99 15.37 4.30
N THR A 61 0.07 15.36 5.26
CA THR A 61 -0.26 14.17 6.04
C THR A 61 -1.70 13.77 5.82
N LEU A 62 -1.94 12.49 5.56
CA LEU A 62 -3.24 11.85 5.65
C LEU A 62 -3.30 11.01 6.92
N ALA A 63 -4.21 11.35 7.82
CA ALA A 63 -4.54 10.54 8.99
C ALA A 63 -5.94 9.93 8.85
N GLN A 64 -6.09 8.66 9.23
CA GLN A 64 -7.41 8.01 9.24
C GLN A 64 -7.45 6.95 10.33
N SER A 65 -8.64 6.79 10.91
CA SER A 65 -8.97 5.70 11.82
C SER A 65 -9.98 4.75 11.18
N LEU A 66 -9.73 3.46 11.36
CA LEU A 66 -10.64 2.37 11.06
C LEU A 66 -11.07 1.73 12.37
N TRP A 67 -12.36 1.50 12.54
CA TRP A 67 -12.96 0.95 13.75
C TRP A 67 -13.56 -0.41 13.44
N ARG A 68 -13.23 -1.41 14.26
CA ARG A 68 -13.82 -2.74 14.16
C ARG A 68 -15.34 -2.63 14.25
N THR A 69 -16.04 -3.27 13.32
CA THR A 69 -17.49 -3.39 13.36
C THR A 69 -17.85 -4.47 14.37
N GLY A 70 -18.49 -4.05 15.47
CA GLY A 70 -18.66 -4.79 16.72
C GLY A 70 -18.83 -6.30 16.55
N THR A 71 -17.83 -7.02 17.05
CA THR A 71 -17.84 -8.49 17.15
C THR A 71 -18.59 -8.99 18.39
N GLY A 72 -18.80 -8.10 19.37
CA GLY A 72 -19.42 -8.43 20.66
C GLY A 72 -18.47 -9.10 21.65
N ILE A 73 -17.17 -9.16 21.33
CA ILE A 73 -16.16 -9.84 22.15
C ILE A 73 -15.51 -8.82 23.11
N PRO A 74 -15.67 -8.97 24.44
CA PRO A 74 -15.03 -8.08 25.42
C PRO A 74 -13.50 -8.04 25.24
N GLY A 75 -12.92 -6.83 25.24
CA GLY A 75 -11.48 -6.62 25.07
C GLY A 75 -10.98 -6.61 23.62
N LYS A 76 -11.80 -7.04 22.65
CA LYS A 76 -11.56 -6.82 21.21
C LYS A 76 -12.27 -5.58 20.68
N ASP A 77 -13.38 -5.19 21.28
CA ASP A 77 -14.14 -4.03 20.86
C ASP A 77 -13.97 -2.85 21.83
N PRO A 78 -13.74 -1.61 21.33
CA PRO A 78 -13.40 -1.26 19.94
C PRO A 78 -11.91 -1.39 19.60
N THR A 79 -11.51 -2.33 18.73
CA THR A 79 -10.19 -2.29 18.08
C THR A 79 -10.15 -1.11 17.10
N GLU A 80 -9.09 -0.32 17.15
CA GLU A 80 -8.84 0.78 16.21
C GLU A 80 -7.56 0.50 15.40
N ILE A 81 -7.63 0.64 14.07
CA ILE A 81 -6.45 0.75 13.22
C ILE A 81 -6.32 2.22 12.81
N VAL A 82 -5.29 2.90 13.28
CA VAL A 82 -4.95 4.27 12.89
C VAL A 82 -3.81 4.23 11.92
N PHE A 83 -3.85 5.06 10.88
CA PHE A 83 -2.68 5.28 10.06
C PHE A 83 -2.39 6.76 9.83
N ARG A 84 -1.11 7.04 9.59
CA ARG A 84 -0.57 8.35 9.22
C ARG A 84 0.36 8.17 8.05
N LEU A 85 -0.06 8.64 6.89
CA LEU A 85 0.76 8.68 5.68
C LEU A 85 1.28 10.10 5.50
N HIS A 86 2.58 10.23 5.33
CA HIS A 86 3.28 11.47 5.06
C HIS A 86 3.79 11.48 3.63
N PHE A 87 3.44 12.54 2.89
CA PHE A 87 4.04 12.92 1.61
C PHE A 87 5.13 13.95 1.87
N LEU A 88 6.36 13.60 1.50
CA LEU A 88 7.56 14.34 1.90
C LEU A 88 8.35 14.79 0.67
N PRO A 89 9.18 15.83 0.77
CA PRO A 89 9.83 16.42 -0.41
C PRO A 89 10.78 15.45 -1.11
N ASN A 90 11.44 14.58 -0.35
CA ASN A 90 12.46 13.67 -0.86
C ASN A 90 12.62 12.44 0.05
N ARG A 91 13.43 11.50 -0.43
CA ARG A 91 13.73 10.22 0.21
C ARG A 91 14.44 10.35 1.55
N GLU A 92 15.36 11.31 1.67
CA GLU A 92 16.10 11.56 2.91
C GLU A 92 15.15 11.92 4.05
N ILE A 93 14.24 12.87 3.81
CA ILE A 93 13.26 13.32 4.79
C ILE A 93 12.26 12.19 5.10
N ALA A 94 11.83 11.42 4.10
CA ALA A 94 10.98 10.25 4.32
C ALA A 94 11.59 9.22 5.27
N TYR A 95 12.87 8.92 5.09
CA TYR A 95 13.61 8.06 6.00
C TYR A 95 13.70 8.65 7.41
N GLN A 96 14.02 9.95 7.55
CA GLN A 96 14.11 10.59 8.87
C GLN A 96 12.76 10.62 9.61
N VAL A 97 11.67 10.94 8.91
CA VAL A 97 10.32 10.89 9.49
C VAL A 97 9.98 9.47 9.92
N ALA A 98 10.25 8.48 9.08
CA ALA A 98 10.03 7.08 9.44
C ALA A 98 10.84 6.68 10.69
N LEU A 99 12.13 7.04 10.77
CA LEU A 99 12.93 6.84 11.97
C LEU A 99 12.30 7.52 13.19
N SER A 100 11.84 8.76 13.08
CA SER A 100 11.19 9.46 14.21
C SER A 100 9.91 8.75 14.68
N GLU A 101 9.13 8.20 13.74
CA GLU A 101 7.93 7.42 14.05
C GLU A 101 8.29 6.08 14.72
N THR A 102 9.47 5.52 14.44
CA THR A 102 10.02 4.37 15.19
C THR A 102 10.58 4.74 16.57
N VAL A 103 10.92 6.00 16.87
CA VAL A 103 11.37 6.36 18.23
C VAL A 103 10.26 6.17 19.27
N SER A 104 8.99 6.28 18.85
CA SER A 104 7.84 5.88 19.69
C SER A 104 7.76 4.38 20.02
N GLN A 105 8.62 3.57 19.39
CA GLN A 105 8.81 2.14 19.65
C GLN A 105 9.98 1.84 20.61
N ARG A 106 10.80 2.84 20.98
CA ARG A 106 11.83 2.65 22.01
C ARG A 106 11.20 2.73 23.40
N ILE A 107 10.95 1.58 24.01
CA ILE A 107 10.80 1.47 25.47
C ILE A 107 12.18 1.74 26.09
N TYR A 108 12.20 2.29 27.31
CA TYR A 108 13.41 2.61 28.08
C TYR A 108 14.40 1.42 28.17
N LEU A 109 15.67 1.73 28.48
CA LEU A 109 16.83 0.82 28.53
C LEU A 109 16.62 -0.46 29.37
N ASP A 110 15.58 -0.52 30.19
CA ASP A 110 15.21 -1.55 31.16
C ASP A 110 13.89 -2.28 30.83
N GLY A 111 13.18 -1.92 29.75
CA GLY A 111 11.95 -2.57 29.33
C GLY A 111 12.16 -3.65 28.26
N ALA A 112 11.68 -4.88 28.53
CA ALA A 112 11.65 -5.95 27.56
C ALA A 112 10.83 -5.56 26.31
N GLY A 113 11.44 -5.62 25.13
CA GLY A 113 10.78 -5.39 23.84
C GLY A 113 11.75 -4.91 22.76
N MET A 114 12.74 -5.73 22.39
CA MET A 114 13.53 -5.48 21.17
C MET A 114 12.64 -5.65 19.92
N PRO A 115 12.93 -4.96 18.81
CA PRO A 115 12.23 -5.16 17.53
C PRO A 115 12.31 -6.63 17.09
N GLU A 116 11.18 -7.33 17.02
CA GLU A 116 11.10 -8.61 16.32
C GLU A 116 11.07 -8.35 14.80
N GLY A 117 12.19 -8.61 14.11
CA GLY A 117 12.42 -8.30 12.69
C GLY A 117 11.30 -8.72 11.70
N SER A 118 11.20 -8.02 10.54
CA SER A 118 10.12 -8.31 9.56
C SER A 118 10.42 -9.52 8.71
N TRP A 119 9.34 -10.25 8.46
CA TRP A 119 9.21 -11.22 7.38
C TRP A 119 8.32 -10.70 6.24
N THR A 120 8.25 -9.39 6.01
CA THR A 120 7.32 -8.81 5.01
C THR A 120 8.08 -8.13 3.89
N GLY A 121 7.70 -8.43 2.65
CA GLY A 121 8.36 -7.92 1.45
C GLY A 121 8.20 -6.43 1.16
N LEU A 122 7.72 -5.60 2.10
CA LEU A 122 7.57 -4.16 1.88
C LEU A 122 8.95 -3.52 1.61
N PRO A 123 9.05 -2.46 0.77
CA PRO A 123 10.30 -1.74 0.58
C PRO A 123 10.74 -1.20 1.94
N VAL A 124 11.80 -1.80 2.50
CA VAL A 124 12.49 -1.40 3.74
C VAL A 124 11.57 -1.20 4.96
N GLY A 125 11.57 -2.19 5.84
CA GLY A 125 11.04 -2.03 7.20
C GLY A 125 10.83 -3.36 7.89
N GLU A 126 11.85 -3.78 8.64
CA GLU A 126 11.72 -4.80 9.66
C GLU A 126 10.59 -4.44 10.65
N LYS A 127 9.79 -5.42 11.06
CA LYS A 127 8.70 -5.23 12.01
C LYS A 127 9.41 -4.73 13.26
N SER A 128 8.87 -3.67 13.82
CA SER A 128 9.11 -3.32 15.19
C SER A 128 7.74 -3.21 15.79
N TRP A 129 7.12 -4.35 16.10
CA TRP A 129 6.02 -4.30 17.03
C TRP A 129 6.63 -3.99 18.40
N ALA A 130 6.79 -2.71 18.72
CA ALA A 130 7.10 -2.32 20.07
C ALA A 130 5.82 -2.20 20.86
N THR A 131 5.79 -2.99 21.91
CA THR A 131 4.71 -3.08 22.87
C THR A 131 5.01 -2.13 24.02
N ALA A 132 4.70 -0.85 23.87
CA ALA A 132 4.79 0.07 24.99
C ALA A 132 3.40 0.21 25.65
N PRO A 133 3.22 -0.12 26.95
CA PRO A 133 2.15 0.51 27.70
C PRO A 133 2.43 2.01 27.67
N LYS A 134 1.54 2.80 27.09
CA LYS A 134 1.69 4.26 27.12
C LYS A 134 1.67 4.67 28.59
N SER A 135 2.75 5.29 29.09
CA SER A 135 2.77 5.90 30.41
C SER A 135 1.60 6.89 30.51
N GLY A 136 0.60 6.56 31.32
CA GLY A 136 -0.68 7.29 31.37
C GLY A 136 -1.94 6.49 31.02
N GLY A 137 -1.85 5.19 30.73
CA GLY A 137 -2.92 4.23 31.08
C GLY A 137 -4.21 4.19 30.25
N VAL A 138 -4.17 4.24 28.91
CA VAL A 138 -5.45 4.25 28.12
C VAL A 138 -5.48 3.35 26.86
N SER A 139 -4.42 2.64 26.45
CA SER A 139 -4.52 1.62 25.36
C SER A 139 -3.25 0.78 25.19
N PHE A 140 -3.42 -0.45 24.70
CA PHE A 140 -2.31 -1.28 24.19
C PHE A 140 -2.16 -1.01 22.69
N THR A 141 -0.94 -0.67 22.23
CA THR A 141 -0.71 -0.29 20.84
C THR A 141 0.41 -1.09 20.20
N SER A 142 0.20 -1.49 18.96
CA SER A 142 1.24 -2.07 18.11
C SER A 142 1.46 -1.17 16.91
N ASN A 143 2.72 -0.86 16.60
CA ASN A 143 3.09 0.09 15.56
C ASN A 143 3.83 -0.60 14.40
N LEU A 144 3.43 -0.31 13.17
CA LEU A 144 4.15 -0.67 11.95
C LEU A 144 4.58 0.64 11.27
N VAL A 145 5.87 0.79 11.00
CA VAL A 145 6.40 1.94 10.25
C VAL A 145 7.02 1.45 8.96
N VAL A 146 6.68 2.10 7.85
CA VAL A 146 7.13 1.77 6.49
C VAL A 146 7.51 3.07 5.80
N TRP A 147 8.52 3.04 4.94
CA TRP A 147 8.83 4.18 4.09
C TRP A 147 9.20 3.72 2.69
N ASP A 148 8.80 4.48 1.69
CA ASP A 148 9.13 4.22 0.29
C ASP A 148 9.25 5.51 -0.49
N ASP A 149 10.41 5.73 -1.09
CA ASP A 149 10.71 6.96 -1.83
C ASP A 149 10.33 8.22 -1.03
N ARG A 150 9.30 8.97 -1.44
CA ARG A 150 8.81 10.20 -0.79
C ARG A 150 7.71 9.96 0.25
N LEU A 151 7.48 8.71 0.64
CA LEU A 151 6.41 8.31 1.56
C LEU A 151 7.00 7.83 2.89
N ALA A 152 6.38 8.25 4.00
CA ALA A 152 6.53 7.61 5.29
C ALA A 152 5.15 7.27 5.84
N LEU A 153 4.93 6.02 6.27
CA LEU A 153 3.66 5.51 6.74
C LEU A 153 3.83 4.90 8.11
N ARG A 154 2.99 5.31 9.05
CA ARG A 154 2.79 4.64 10.32
C ARG A 154 1.39 4.04 10.37
N VAL A 155 1.30 2.78 10.78
CA VAL A 155 0.05 2.10 11.14
C VAL A 155 0.12 1.72 12.62
N ILE A 156 -0.97 1.95 13.34
CA ILE A 156 -1.11 1.70 14.77
C ILE A 156 -2.35 0.85 14.96
N VAL A 157 -2.19 -0.35 15.49
CA VAL A 157 -3.31 -1.17 15.97
C VAL A 157 -3.46 -0.89 17.46
N LYS A 158 -4.65 -0.50 17.91
CA LYS A 158 -4.93 -0.17 19.31
C LYS A 158 -6.06 -1.03 19.86
N TYR A 159 -5.83 -1.58 21.04
CA TYR A 159 -6.86 -2.18 21.88
C TYR A 159 -7.21 -1.24 23.04
N PRO A 160 -8.51 -1.06 23.36
CA PRO A 160 -8.94 -0.33 24.53
C PRO A 160 -8.61 -1.14 25.79
N PRO A 161 -8.45 -0.49 26.94
CA PRO A 161 -8.34 -1.19 28.22
C PRO A 161 -9.67 -1.86 28.55
N LEU A 162 -9.61 -3.06 29.15
CA LEU A 162 -10.79 -3.83 29.55
C LEU A 162 -11.63 -3.12 30.61
N ASP A 163 -10.98 -2.45 31.55
CA ASP A 163 -11.62 -1.70 32.60
C ASP A 163 -10.86 -0.38 32.83
N LEU A 164 -11.51 0.72 32.47
CA LEU A 164 -11.00 2.09 32.67
C LEU A 164 -10.94 2.49 34.16
N LYS A 165 -11.58 1.72 35.06
CA LYS A 165 -11.67 1.99 36.50
C LYS A 165 -10.84 1.02 37.34
N ALA A 166 -10.25 -0.03 36.74
CA ALA A 166 -9.42 -0.97 37.48
C ALA A 166 -8.10 -0.31 37.92
N LYS A 167 -7.70 -0.53 39.18
CA LYS A 167 -6.39 -0.09 39.71
C LYS A 167 -5.21 -0.72 38.96
N ASN A 168 -5.42 -1.90 38.37
CA ASN A 168 -4.47 -2.60 37.52
C ASN A 168 -5.09 -2.76 36.14
N LEU A 169 -4.48 -2.15 35.12
CA LEU A 169 -4.94 -2.28 33.73
C LEU A 169 -4.65 -3.69 33.23
N VAL A 170 -5.70 -4.45 32.91
CA VAL A 170 -5.59 -5.74 32.23
C VAL A 170 -5.63 -5.50 30.73
N PHE A 171 -4.64 -6.01 30.01
CA PHE A 171 -4.53 -5.91 28.56
C PHE A 171 -4.51 -7.30 27.92
N PHE A 172 -5.12 -7.43 26.75
CA PHE A 172 -4.88 -8.58 25.87
C PHE A 172 -3.72 -8.27 24.91
N PRO A 173 -2.87 -9.25 24.58
CA PRO A 173 -1.95 -9.10 23.46
C PRO A 173 -2.76 -8.85 22.18
N ILE A 174 -2.28 -7.95 21.32
CA ILE A 174 -2.93 -7.72 20.04
C ILE A 174 -2.83 -8.99 19.20
N GLU A 175 -3.97 -9.45 18.71
CA GLU A 175 -4.05 -10.69 17.95
C GLU A 175 -3.33 -10.56 16.61
N ARG A 176 -2.73 -11.66 16.17
CA ARG A 176 -2.02 -11.75 14.90
C ARG A 176 -2.90 -11.36 13.72
N GLU A 177 -4.17 -11.73 13.72
CA GLU A 177 -5.13 -11.35 12.67
C GLU A 177 -5.22 -9.82 12.50
N ASP A 178 -5.20 -9.07 13.60
CA ASP A 178 -5.34 -7.62 13.57
C ASP A 178 -4.07 -6.93 13.11
N LEU A 179 -2.92 -7.53 13.45
CA LEU A 179 -1.63 -7.15 12.92
C LEU A 179 -1.57 -7.39 11.39
N GLU A 180 -2.12 -8.51 10.91
CA GLU A 180 -2.22 -8.84 9.48
C GLU A 180 -3.19 -7.88 8.74
N LEU A 181 -4.30 -7.48 9.37
CA LEU A 181 -5.22 -6.46 8.85
C LEU A 181 -4.60 -5.07 8.84
N GLY A 182 -3.80 -4.72 9.85
CA GLY A 182 -2.99 -3.49 9.87
C GLY A 182 -1.95 -3.46 8.73
N GLU A 183 -1.30 -4.60 8.47
CA GLU A 183 -0.39 -4.75 7.33
C GLU A 183 -1.13 -4.65 5.99
N LEU A 184 -2.32 -5.25 5.87
CA LEU A 184 -3.18 -5.10 4.69
C LEU A 184 -3.51 -3.62 4.44
N ALA A 185 -3.90 -2.88 5.48
CA ALA A 185 -4.14 -1.45 5.38
C ALA A 185 -2.91 -0.71 4.85
N ALA A 186 -1.73 -1.00 5.40
CA ALA A 186 -0.48 -0.39 4.94
C ALA A 186 -0.23 -0.64 3.44
N ARG A 187 -0.42 -1.88 2.99
CA ARG A 187 -0.23 -2.29 1.60
C ARG A 187 -1.14 -1.54 0.63
N LEU A 188 -2.43 -1.45 0.97
CA LEU A 188 -3.42 -0.76 0.14
C LEU A 188 -3.16 0.74 0.07
N ILE A 189 -2.79 1.36 1.20
CA ILE A 189 -2.43 2.79 1.27
C ILE A 189 -1.19 3.06 0.41
N LEU A 190 -0.14 2.26 0.57
CA LEU A 190 1.10 2.41 -0.21
C LEU A 190 0.86 2.22 -1.70
N ALA A 191 0.03 1.24 -2.09
CA ALA A 191 -0.33 1.05 -3.49
C ALA A 191 -1.08 2.26 -4.07
N LYS A 192 -2.10 2.78 -3.34
CA LYS A 192 -2.85 3.98 -3.75
C LYS A 192 -1.96 5.23 -3.81
N ALA A 193 -1.08 5.42 -2.84
CA ALA A 193 -0.16 6.54 -2.79
C ALA A 193 0.85 6.48 -3.96
N ASN A 194 1.38 5.30 -4.28
CA ASN A 194 2.27 5.13 -5.43
C ASN A 194 1.55 5.34 -6.76
N LEU A 195 0.28 4.93 -6.90
CA LEU A 195 -0.53 5.25 -8.09
C LEU A 195 -0.63 6.78 -8.30
N LEU A 196 -0.85 7.53 -7.22
CA LEU A 196 -0.89 8.99 -7.29
C LEU A 196 0.47 9.58 -7.66
N LEU A 197 1.55 9.18 -6.97
CA LEU A 197 2.90 9.70 -7.21
C LEU A 197 3.41 9.42 -8.62
N LEU A 198 2.97 8.32 -9.24
CA LEU A 198 3.33 7.97 -10.60
C LEU A 198 2.52 8.73 -11.66
N GLY A 199 1.50 9.50 -11.30
CA GLY A 199 0.53 10.02 -12.27
C GLY A 199 -0.11 8.88 -13.06
N TRP A 200 -0.56 7.83 -12.35
CA TRP A 200 -0.95 6.55 -12.96
C TRP A 200 -1.95 6.70 -14.10
N ARG A 201 -2.92 7.62 -13.97
CA ARG A 201 -3.97 7.82 -14.97
C ARG A 201 -3.42 8.41 -16.26
N GLU A 202 -2.41 9.26 -16.16
CA GLU A 202 -1.75 9.97 -17.24
C GLU A 202 -0.61 9.18 -17.90
N LEU A 203 -0.20 8.04 -17.31
CA LEU A 203 0.85 7.22 -17.89
C LEU A 203 0.45 6.71 -19.29
N PRO A 204 1.35 6.85 -20.30
CA PRO A 204 1.10 6.37 -21.65
C PRO A 204 0.88 4.86 -21.66
N THR A 205 -0.18 4.45 -22.36
CA THR A 205 -0.45 3.04 -22.64
C THR A 205 0.46 2.57 -23.77
N VAL A 206 1.07 1.40 -23.58
CA VAL A 206 1.86 0.70 -24.59
C VAL A 206 1.25 -0.67 -24.84
N ARG A 207 1.35 -1.14 -26.08
CA ARG A 207 0.84 -2.46 -26.44
C ARG A 207 1.79 -3.54 -25.93
N LEU A 208 1.24 -4.47 -25.17
CA LEU A 208 1.89 -5.69 -24.69
C LEU A 208 1.39 -6.87 -25.53
N VAL A 209 2.29 -7.70 -26.04
CA VAL A 209 1.95 -8.95 -26.72
C VAL A 209 2.41 -10.11 -25.86
N ALA A 210 1.48 -10.96 -25.42
CA ALA A 210 1.77 -12.17 -24.67
C ALA A 210 1.06 -13.35 -25.32
N ASN A 211 1.79 -14.42 -25.66
CA ASN A 211 1.23 -15.60 -26.33
C ASN A 211 0.42 -15.27 -27.61
N GLY A 212 0.89 -14.30 -28.40
CA GLY A 212 0.22 -13.82 -29.62
C GLY A 212 -1.02 -12.94 -29.39
N ARG A 213 -1.34 -12.62 -28.13
CA ARG A 213 -2.51 -11.84 -27.73
C ARG A 213 -2.10 -10.45 -27.27
N ASN A 214 -2.95 -9.46 -27.55
CA ASN A 214 -2.69 -8.07 -27.19
C ASN A 214 -3.30 -7.73 -25.84
N LEU A 215 -2.48 -7.11 -25.00
CA LEU A 215 -2.81 -6.56 -23.70
C LEU A 215 -2.36 -5.10 -23.64
N GLU A 216 -2.90 -4.36 -22.69
CA GLU A 216 -2.46 -3.01 -22.39
C GLU A 216 -1.46 -3.02 -21.25
N ALA A 217 -0.34 -2.35 -21.45
CA ALA A 217 0.66 -2.07 -20.42
C ALA A 217 0.79 -0.56 -20.24
N LYS A 218 1.32 -0.10 -19.11
CA LYS A 218 1.56 1.33 -18.84
C LYS A 218 3.05 1.59 -18.76
N LYS A 219 3.54 2.63 -19.44
CA LYS A 219 4.95 2.98 -19.47
C LYS A 219 5.19 4.25 -18.67
N THR A 220 6.16 4.19 -17.76
CA THR A 220 6.65 5.36 -17.00
C THR A 220 7.51 6.27 -17.90
N LYS A 221 7.73 7.52 -17.47
CA LYS A 221 8.60 8.45 -18.20
C LYS A 221 10.05 7.96 -18.24
N GLU A 222 10.47 7.28 -17.18
CA GLU A 222 11.79 6.67 -17.00
C GLU A 222 11.95 5.37 -17.82
N GLY A 223 10.89 4.92 -18.50
CA GLY A 223 10.94 3.81 -19.44
C GLY A 223 10.58 2.44 -18.85
N ALA A 224 10.36 2.33 -17.54
CA ALA A 224 9.82 1.11 -16.91
C ALA A 224 8.39 0.86 -17.38
N VAL A 225 8.01 -0.42 -17.54
CA VAL A 225 6.69 -0.82 -18.05
C VAL A 225 5.96 -1.66 -17.02
N PHE A 226 4.78 -1.23 -16.62
CA PHE A 226 3.85 -2.02 -15.82
C PHE A 226 3.00 -2.92 -16.69
N VAL A 227 2.93 -4.20 -16.32
CA VAL A 227 2.06 -5.19 -16.98
C VAL A 227 0.91 -5.61 -16.06
N PRO A 228 -0.29 -5.86 -16.60
CA PRO A 228 -1.43 -6.34 -15.83
C PRO A 228 -1.25 -7.83 -15.53
N VAL A 229 -1.13 -8.19 -14.26
CA VAL A 229 -0.73 -9.53 -13.84
C VAL A 229 -1.83 -10.55 -14.13
N GLN A 230 -3.06 -10.32 -13.71
CA GLN A 230 -4.16 -11.27 -13.89
C GLN A 230 -4.43 -11.48 -15.38
N ALA A 231 -4.50 -10.40 -16.16
CA ALA A 231 -4.68 -10.48 -17.61
C ALA A 231 -3.51 -11.19 -18.32
N LEU A 232 -2.26 -10.85 -17.98
CA LEU A 232 -1.07 -11.53 -18.53
C LEU A 232 -1.10 -13.03 -18.23
N LEU A 233 -1.41 -13.41 -16.99
CA LEU A 233 -1.41 -14.81 -16.59
C LEU A 233 -2.52 -15.59 -17.29
N LYS A 234 -3.69 -14.98 -17.50
CA LYS A 234 -4.76 -15.58 -18.28
C LYS A 234 -4.30 -15.94 -19.70
N GLU A 235 -3.62 -15.02 -20.40
CA GLU A 235 -3.12 -15.26 -21.76
C GLU A 235 -1.98 -16.30 -21.81
N LEU A 236 -1.20 -16.41 -20.74
CA LEU A 236 -0.15 -17.42 -20.59
C LEU A 236 -0.67 -18.80 -20.14
N GLY A 237 -1.97 -18.93 -19.84
CA GLY A 237 -2.56 -20.17 -19.31
C GLY A 237 -2.22 -20.44 -17.83
N GLY A 238 -1.84 -19.41 -17.09
CA GLY A 238 -1.61 -19.45 -15.64
C GLY A 238 -2.83 -19.00 -14.83
N LYS A 239 -2.63 -18.92 -13.52
CA LYS A 239 -3.63 -18.43 -12.56
C LYS A 239 -3.03 -17.33 -11.70
N ALA A 240 -3.86 -16.36 -11.34
CA ALA A 240 -3.51 -15.32 -10.40
C ALA A 240 -4.67 -15.18 -9.39
N GLU A 241 -4.38 -15.34 -8.11
CA GLU A 241 -5.34 -15.29 -7.01
C GLU A 241 -4.94 -14.21 -6.02
N ARG A 242 -5.91 -13.40 -5.59
CA ARG A 242 -5.68 -12.43 -4.52
C ARG A 242 -6.01 -13.06 -3.17
N LYS A 243 -5.04 -13.06 -2.25
CA LYS A 243 -5.21 -13.43 -0.84
C LYS A 243 -4.67 -12.29 0.00
N LEU A 244 -5.53 -11.62 0.78
CA LEU A 244 -5.20 -10.59 1.78
C LEU A 244 -3.88 -9.83 1.52
N GLY A 245 -3.94 -8.79 0.69
CA GLY A 245 -2.79 -7.90 0.46
C GLY A 245 -1.69 -8.48 -0.42
N VAL A 246 -1.89 -9.68 -0.97
CA VAL A 246 -0.94 -10.39 -1.80
C VAL A 246 -1.65 -10.98 -3.03
N ILE A 247 -0.95 -11.02 -4.17
CA ILE A 247 -1.35 -11.77 -5.36
C ILE A 247 -0.44 -12.98 -5.50
N GLU A 248 -1.02 -14.17 -5.50
CA GLU A 248 -0.32 -15.42 -5.79
C GLU A 248 -0.52 -15.78 -7.25
N VAL A 249 0.59 -15.90 -7.96
CA VAL A 249 0.67 -16.25 -9.38
C VAL A 249 1.20 -17.66 -9.51
N PHE A 250 0.52 -18.47 -10.32
CA PHE A 250 0.89 -19.85 -10.60
C PHE A 250 0.97 -20.06 -12.11
N TRP A 251 2.14 -20.46 -12.59
CA TRP A 251 2.35 -20.77 -14.01
C TRP A 251 3.46 -21.80 -14.19
N ARG A 252 3.17 -22.88 -14.94
CA ARG A 252 4.12 -23.98 -15.23
C ARG A 252 4.84 -24.52 -13.99
N GLY A 253 4.10 -24.77 -12.91
CA GLY A 253 4.65 -25.27 -11.64
C GLY A 253 5.42 -24.23 -10.82
N LYS A 254 5.60 -23.00 -11.30
CA LYS A 254 6.19 -21.90 -10.54
C LYS A 254 5.12 -21.14 -9.77
N LYS A 255 5.38 -20.92 -8.48
CA LYS A 255 4.61 -20.03 -7.61
C LYS A 255 5.39 -18.73 -7.42
N VAL A 256 4.76 -17.62 -7.76
CA VAL A 256 5.27 -16.27 -7.54
C VAL A 256 4.29 -15.52 -6.64
N THR A 257 4.80 -14.89 -5.59
CA THR A 257 4.00 -14.12 -4.65
C THR A 257 4.34 -12.64 -4.82
N LEU A 258 3.32 -11.83 -5.04
CA LEU A 258 3.40 -10.39 -5.30
C LEU A 258 2.70 -9.64 -4.18
N PRO A 259 3.42 -9.21 -3.14
CA PRO A 259 2.83 -8.44 -2.06
C PRO A 259 2.45 -7.04 -2.57
N ILE A 260 1.21 -6.61 -2.38
CA ILE A 260 0.74 -5.29 -2.84
C ILE A 260 1.49 -4.19 -2.06
N GLY A 261 1.84 -3.10 -2.75
CA GLY A 261 2.61 -1.98 -2.21
C GLY A 261 4.10 -2.30 -1.98
N ALA A 262 4.57 -3.50 -2.36
CA ALA A 262 5.94 -3.93 -2.15
C ALA A 262 6.84 -3.73 -3.38
N ARG A 263 8.11 -3.38 -3.19
CA ARG A 263 9.16 -3.43 -4.24
C ARG A 263 9.92 -4.76 -4.23
N VAL A 264 9.21 -5.84 -3.93
CA VAL A 264 9.76 -7.19 -3.98
C VAL A 264 8.69 -8.14 -4.49
N MET A 265 9.13 -9.21 -5.13
CA MET A 265 8.34 -10.40 -5.38
C MET A 265 9.04 -11.61 -4.77
N LEU A 266 8.29 -12.64 -4.41
CA LEU A 266 8.85 -13.90 -3.91
C LEU A 266 8.69 -14.97 -4.99
N VAL A 267 9.77 -15.62 -5.37
CA VAL A 267 9.77 -16.73 -6.34
C VAL A 267 10.20 -17.98 -5.58
N GLY A 268 9.23 -18.79 -5.17
CA GLY A 268 9.48 -19.81 -4.15
C GLY A 268 10.01 -19.18 -2.85
N LYS A 269 11.27 -19.45 -2.49
CA LYS A 269 11.95 -18.87 -1.32
C LYS A 269 12.84 -17.67 -1.65
N GLU A 270 13.04 -17.35 -2.92
CA GLU A 270 13.92 -16.25 -3.35
C GLU A 270 13.17 -14.91 -3.32
N LYS A 271 13.81 -13.87 -2.78
CA LYS A 271 13.33 -12.48 -2.85
C LYS A 271 13.92 -11.81 -4.08
N VAL A 272 13.07 -11.40 -5.01
CA VAL A 272 13.47 -10.63 -6.20
C VAL A 272 13.04 -9.18 -6.02
N ARG A 273 14.03 -8.27 -5.97
CA ARG A 273 13.78 -6.83 -5.86
C ARG A 273 13.18 -6.29 -7.15
N LEU A 274 12.17 -5.44 -7.01
CA LEU A 274 11.51 -4.71 -8.09
C LEU A 274 12.01 -3.27 -8.12
N SER A 275 12.05 -2.69 -9.32
CA SER A 275 12.36 -1.26 -9.49
C SER A 275 11.22 -0.38 -8.96
N LEU A 276 9.97 -0.81 -9.18
CA LEU A 276 8.73 -0.15 -8.82
C LEU A 276 7.86 -1.07 -7.96
N PRO A 277 6.96 -0.52 -7.12
CA PRO A 277 6.14 -1.33 -6.25
C PRO A 277 5.04 -2.05 -7.03
N VAL A 278 4.57 -3.19 -6.50
CA VAL A 278 3.36 -3.85 -6.96
C VAL A 278 2.16 -2.94 -6.68
N LEU A 279 1.48 -2.50 -7.73
CA LEU A 279 0.30 -1.64 -7.63
C LEU A 279 -0.98 -2.46 -7.71
N LEU A 280 -2.09 -1.89 -7.23
CA LEU A 280 -3.41 -2.45 -7.36
C LEU A 280 -4.36 -1.36 -7.86
N ASP A 281 -4.83 -1.50 -9.10
CA ASP A 281 -5.78 -0.57 -9.70
C ASP A 281 -7.01 -1.34 -10.19
N SER A 282 -8.19 -0.91 -9.73
CA SER A 282 -9.48 -1.49 -10.13
C SER A 282 -9.55 -3.03 -10.01
N GLY A 283 -8.81 -3.60 -9.05
CA GLY A 283 -8.72 -5.04 -8.80
C GLY A 283 -7.66 -5.79 -9.61
N GLU A 284 -7.05 -5.16 -10.62
CA GLU A 284 -5.92 -5.66 -11.40
C GLU A 284 -4.60 -5.30 -10.73
N ALA A 285 -3.68 -6.24 -10.64
CA ALA A 285 -2.36 -5.97 -10.09
C ALA A 285 -1.40 -5.59 -11.21
N TRP A 286 -0.59 -4.58 -10.97
CA TRP A 286 0.35 -4.05 -11.96
C TRP A 286 1.76 -4.15 -11.41
N VAL A 287 2.64 -4.77 -12.19
CA VAL A 287 4.03 -5.05 -11.78
C VAL A 287 4.98 -4.68 -12.90
N ASP A 288 6.17 -4.22 -12.52
CA ASP A 288 7.27 -3.99 -13.46
C ASP A 288 7.54 -5.24 -14.31
N ALA A 289 7.52 -5.06 -15.63
CA ALA A 289 7.68 -6.11 -16.62
C ALA A 289 8.99 -6.88 -16.41
N ALA A 290 10.08 -6.17 -16.10
CA ALA A 290 11.38 -6.78 -15.84
C ALA A 290 11.33 -7.75 -14.65
N GLY A 291 10.62 -7.36 -13.57
CA GLY A 291 10.35 -8.21 -12.43
C GLY A 291 9.54 -9.46 -12.82
N MET A 292 8.42 -9.27 -13.52
CA MET A 292 7.57 -10.39 -13.97
C MET A 292 8.31 -11.37 -14.88
N VAL A 293 9.14 -10.85 -15.80
CA VAL A 293 9.96 -11.64 -16.71
C VAL A 293 10.95 -12.49 -15.95
N LYS A 294 11.65 -11.91 -14.96
CA LYS A 294 12.56 -12.66 -14.09
C LYS A 294 11.81 -13.71 -13.28
N GLY A 295 10.70 -13.34 -12.64
CA GLY A 295 9.95 -14.23 -11.74
C GLY A 295 9.32 -15.44 -12.45
N LEU A 296 8.76 -15.23 -13.63
CA LEU A 296 8.15 -16.31 -14.42
C LEU A 296 9.17 -17.02 -15.32
N GLY A 297 10.32 -16.42 -15.59
CA GLY A 297 11.30 -16.92 -16.55
C GLY A 297 10.87 -16.72 -18.01
N LEU A 298 10.27 -15.58 -18.30
CA LEU A 298 9.88 -15.18 -19.65
C LEU A 298 11.08 -14.60 -20.42
N ALA A 299 10.88 -14.37 -21.71
CA ALA A 299 11.70 -13.53 -22.55
C ALA A 299 10.97 -12.20 -22.78
N MET A 300 11.73 -11.10 -22.82
CA MET A 300 11.21 -9.75 -23.04
C MET A 300 11.95 -9.11 -24.19
N ARG A 301 11.22 -8.59 -25.17
CA ARG A 301 11.81 -7.87 -26.32
C ARG A 301 10.88 -6.77 -26.80
N TRP A 302 11.45 -5.74 -27.40
CA TRP A 302 10.69 -4.68 -28.06
C TRP A 302 10.63 -4.95 -29.56
N GLU A 303 9.43 -5.02 -30.11
CA GLU A 303 9.20 -5.21 -31.55
C GLU A 303 8.25 -4.16 -32.07
N LYS A 304 8.69 -3.36 -33.06
CA LYS A 304 7.84 -2.37 -33.74
C LYS A 304 7.03 -1.48 -32.78
N GLY A 305 7.66 -1.05 -31.67
CA GLY A 305 7.02 -0.20 -30.65
C GLY A 305 6.13 -0.93 -29.64
N GLN A 306 6.13 -2.26 -29.63
CA GLN A 306 5.33 -3.09 -28.72
C GLN A 306 6.26 -3.90 -27.81
N LEU A 307 5.83 -4.09 -26.57
CA LEU A 307 6.52 -4.99 -25.64
C LEU A 307 6.04 -6.41 -25.89
N VAL A 308 6.94 -7.32 -26.22
CA VAL A 308 6.62 -8.73 -26.44
C VAL A 308 7.15 -9.56 -25.28
N LEU A 309 6.25 -10.26 -24.59
CA LEU A 309 6.56 -11.25 -23.57
C LEU A 309 6.33 -12.65 -24.14
N ALA A 310 7.43 -13.38 -24.32
CA ALA A 310 7.42 -14.72 -24.87
C ALA A 310 7.91 -15.72 -23.83
N GLN A 311 7.60 -16.99 -24.07
CA GLN A 311 8.23 -18.07 -23.35
C GLN A 311 9.69 -18.17 -23.81
N ARG A 312 10.59 -18.49 -22.87
CA ARG A 312 11.95 -18.92 -23.24
C ARG A 312 11.93 -20.30 -23.84
#